data_AF-A0A5T2E559-F1
#
_entry.id   AF-A0A5T2E559-F1
#
_cell.length_a   1.000
_cell.length_b   1.000
_cell.length_c   1.000
_cell.angle_alpha   90.00
_cell.angle_beta   90.00
_cell.angle_gamma   90.00
#
_symmetry.space_group_name_H-M   'P 1'
#
loop_
_entity.id
_entity.type
_entity.pdbx_description
1 polymer ?
#
loop_
_entity_poly.entity_id
_entity_poly.type
_entity_poly.pdbx_seq_one_letter_code
_entity_poly.pdbx_strand_id
1 'polypeptide(L)'
;NVGLGETINLAAGALQKDQNGADIPDKGLFAQNIGAALAFSSGIHIGGDSNPWTTAEFISWLESQGVFNHRYWMCRGSWNYADNKTITDTGCGNICLAGAVIEVMGFRGAMTIRVTTPTTTSGGGVASAQFTYINNGGDYSPGWRRDFNTVNKPTAGDVGALPITGGRLNGPLGIGTDNALGGNSIVLGDNDTGFKQDGDGVLGIYANNARVGYIDNSGLHMSVDVLT
;
A
#
# COMPACT_ATOMS: atom_id res chain seq x y z
N ASN A 1 -23.19 -38.30 -55.32
CA ASN A 1 -22.15 -38.20 -54.29
C ASN A 1 -22.34 -36.85 -53.61
N VAL A 2 -22.84 -36.80 -52.37
CA VAL A 2 -23.34 -35.57 -51.70
C VAL A 2 -22.23 -34.73 -51.03
N GLY A 3 -20.98 -34.81 -51.50
CA GLY A 3 -19.88 -33.99 -50.98
C GLY A 3 -19.45 -34.29 -49.53
N LEU A 4 -19.88 -35.43 -48.97
CA LEU A 4 -19.64 -35.77 -47.56
C LEU A 4 -18.16 -35.92 -47.21
N GLY A 5 -17.32 -36.38 -48.14
CA GLY A 5 -15.87 -36.51 -47.91
C GLY A 5 -15.17 -35.16 -47.70
N GLU A 6 -15.53 -34.16 -48.51
CA GLU A 6 -15.00 -32.79 -48.36
C GLU A 6 -15.49 -32.14 -47.07
N THR A 7 -16.76 -32.35 -46.73
CA THR A 7 -17.37 -31.89 -45.48
C THR A 7 -16.63 -32.46 -44.26
N ILE A 8 -16.30 -33.76 -44.27
CA ILE A 8 -15.55 -34.43 -43.20
C ILE A 8 -14.14 -33.85 -43.07
N ASN A 9 -13.44 -33.60 -44.18
CA ASN A 9 -12.08 -33.06 -44.16
C ASN A 9 -12.04 -31.62 -43.63
N LEU A 10 -12.99 -30.77 -44.02
CA LEU A 10 -13.10 -29.41 -43.51
C LEU A 10 -13.47 -29.39 -42.02
N ALA A 11 -14.37 -30.27 -41.58
CA ALA A 11 -14.74 -30.41 -40.17
C ALA A 11 -13.55 -30.92 -39.32
N ALA A 12 -12.74 -31.84 -39.85
CA ALA A 12 -11.54 -32.33 -39.18
C ALA A 12 -10.49 -31.22 -38.98
N GLY A 13 -10.28 -30.36 -39.98
CA GLY A 13 -9.38 -29.20 -39.86
C GLY A 13 -9.88 -28.16 -38.86
N ALA A 14 -11.19 -27.87 -38.85
CA ALA A 14 -11.79 -26.88 -37.95
C ALA A 14 -11.79 -27.31 -36.46
N LEU A 15 -11.62 -28.61 -36.17
CA LEU A 15 -11.61 -29.16 -34.80
C LEU A 15 -10.20 -29.46 -34.25
N GLN A 16 -9.14 -29.15 -35.01
CA GLN A 16 -7.75 -29.35 -34.57
C GLN A 16 -7.35 -28.33 -33.49
N LYS A 17 -7.53 -28.71 -32.22
CA LYS A 17 -7.18 -27.87 -31.07
C LYS A 17 -5.70 -27.50 -31.01
N ASP A 18 -4.84 -28.33 -31.58
CA ASP A 18 -3.41 -28.13 -31.73
C ASP A 18 -3.05 -27.08 -32.80
N GLN A 19 -4.00 -26.65 -33.63
CA GLN A 19 -3.84 -25.57 -34.61
C GLN A 19 -4.41 -24.21 -34.14
N ASN A 20 -4.97 -24.13 -32.94
CA ASN A 20 -5.57 -22.88 -32.41
C ASN A 20 -4.50 -21.78 -32.26
N GLY A 21 -4.38 -20.91 -33.28
CA GLY A 21 -3.40 -19.83 -33.37
C GLY A 21 -2.06 -20.23 -33.98
N ALA A 22 -1.98 -21.36 -34.68
CA ALA A 22 -0.79 -21.77 -35.45
C ALA A 22 -0.55 -20.85 -36.66
N ASP A 23 -1.61 -20.29 -37.22
CA ASP A 23 -1.62 -19.33 -38.33
C ASP A 23 -1.21 -17.92 -37.92
N ILE A 24 -1.13 -17.62 -36.62
CA ILE A 24 -0.70 -16.32 -36.10
C ILE A 24 0.84 -16.29 -36.04
N PRO A 25 1.52 -15.50 -36.91
CA PRO A 25 2.99 -15.48 -36.99
C PRO A 25 3.62 -14.82 -35.76
N ASP A 26 2.99 -13.75 -35.26
CA ASP A 26 3.38 -13.07 -34.03
C ASP A 26 2.18 -13.01 -33.08
N LYS A 27 2.15 -13.96 -32.14
CA LYS A 27 1.10 -14.06 -31.13
C LYS A 27 1.11 -12.87 -30.16
N GLY A 28 2.29 -12.26 -29.94
CA GLY A 28 2.44 -11.08 -29.10
C GLY A 28 1.77 -9.87 -29.73
N LEU A 29 2.11 -9.57 -30.98
CA LEU A 29 1.50 -8.50 -31.77
C LEU A 29 -0.01 -8.73 -31.98
N PHE A 30 -0.43 -9.97 -32.21
CA PHE A 30 -1.86 -10.30 -32.30
C PHE A 30 -2.59 -9.94 -31.01
N ALA A 31 -2.07 -10.39 -29.85
CA ALA A 31 -2.66 -10.07 -28.55
C ALA A 31 -2.69 -8.55 -28.28
N GLN A 32 -1.63 -7.82 -28.66
CA GLN A 32 -1.60 -6.35 -28.62
C GLN A 32 -2.75 -5.74 -29.41
N ASN A 33 -2.91 -6.14 -30.68
CA ASN A 33 -3.87 -5.56 -31.61
C ASN A 33 -5.31 -5.76 -31.15
N ILE A 34 -5.63 -6.93 -30.57
CA ILE A 34 -6.98 -7.21 -30.06
C ILE A 34 -7.19 -6.73 -28.62
N GLY A 35 -6.15 -6.20 -27.97
CA GLY A 35 -6.20 -5.75 -26.58
C GLY A 35 -6.35 -6.87 -25.55
N ALA A 36 -5.89 -8.09 -25.89
CA ALA A 36 -5.91 -9.22 -24.98
C ALA A 36 -4.78 -9.10 -23.95
N ALA A 37 -5.06 -9.52 -22.71
CA ALA A 37 -4.03 -9.70 -21.71
C ALA A 37 -3.09 -10.84 -22.14
N LEU A 38 -1.79 -10.55 -22.23
CA LEU A 38 -0.77 -11.53 -22.59
C LEU A 38 0.00 -11.94 -21.35
N ALA A 39 -0.23 -13.16 -20.86
CA ALA A 39 0.60 -13.79 -19.83
C ALA A 39 1.69 -14.62 -20.51
N PHE A 40 2.94 -14.16 -20.47
CA PHE A 40 4.05 -14.75 -21.24
C PHE A 40 4.46 -16.15 -20.76
N SER A 41 4.35 -16.43 -19.46
CA SER A 41 4.63 -17.75 -18.87
C SER A 41 4.10 -17.83 -17.43
N SER A 42 4.22 -19.02 -16.81
CA SER A 42 3.94 -19.23 -15.37
C SER A 42 4.96 -18.55 -14.44
N GLY A 43 6.07 -18.04 -14.98
CA GLY A 43 7.12 -17.34 -14.24
C GLY A 43 8.28 -16.91 -15.16
N ILE A 44 8.70 -15.64 -15.09
CA ILE A 44 9.84 -15.10 -15.85
C ILE A 44 10.93 -14.56 -14.93
N HIS A 45 12.18 -14.57 -15.39
CA HIS A 45 13.29 -13.93 -14.66
C HIS A 45 13.24 -12.42 -14.90
N ILE A 46 12.82 -11.66 -13.90
CA ILE A 46 12.69 -10.21 -14.01
C ILE A 46 14.03 -9.57 -13.70
N GLY A 47 14.78 -9.26 -14.76
CA GLY A 47 16.10 -8.62 -14.68
C GLY A 47 17.28 -9.57 -14.58
N GLY A 48 17.06 -10.88 -14.39
CA GLY A 48 18.07 -11.93 -14.56
C GLY A 48 19.13 -12.04 -13.46
N ASP A 49 19.05 -11.22 -12.43
CA ASP A 49 19.88 -11.29 -11.22
C ASP A 49 19.10 -10.67 -10.02
N SER A 50 19.71 -10.65 -8.83
CA SER A 50 19.11 -10.13 -7.58
C SER A 50 19.57 -8.73 -7.17
N ASN A 51 20.30 -8.02 -8.04
CA ASN A 51 20.72 -6.65 -7.79
C ASN A 51 19.50 -5.73 -7.65
N PRO A 52 19.60 -4.65 -6.85
CA PRO A 52 18.49 -3.72 -6.71
C PRO A 52 18.22 -2.97 -8.02
N TRP A 53 16.96 -2.56 -8.20
CA TRP A 53 16.54 -1.60 -9.20
C TRP A 53 15.96 -0.36 -8.53
N THR A 54 16.22 0.78 -9.16
CA THR A 54 15.40 1.98 -9.01
C THR A 54 14.08 1.81 -9.77
N THR A 55 13.09 2.62 -9.42
CA THR A 55 11.81 2.67 -10.12
C THR A 55 12.01 3.01 -11.60
N ALA A 56 12.98 3.88 -11.93
CA ALA A 56 13.31 4.25 -13.30
C ALA A 56 13.88 3.08 -14.12
N GLU A 57 14.75 2.26 -13.53
CA GLU A 57 15.31 1.07 -14.19
C GLU A 57 14.23 0.00 -14.40
N PHE A 58 13.36 -0.20 -13.41
CA PHE A 58 12.22 -1.10 -13.54
C PHE A 58 11.28 -0.67 -14.67
N ILE A 59 10.93 0.62 -14.76
CA ILE A 59 10.09 1.16 -15.84
C ILE A 59 10.78 1.02 -17.21
N SER A 60 12.10 1.23 -17.27
CA SER A 60 12.88 1.05 -18.51
C SER A 60 12.92 -0.42 -18.95
N TRP A 61 12.98 -1.36 -18.00
CA TRP A 61 12.84 -2.78 -18.31
C TRP A 61 11.44 -3.10 -18.84
N LEU A 62 10.36 -2.58 -18.23
CA LEU A 62 9.00 -2.75 -18.75
C LEU A 62 8.87 -2.24 -20.20
N GLU A 63 9.45 -1.08 -20.49
CA GLU A 63 9.46 -0.54 -21.87
C GLU A 63 10.21 -1.45 -22.85
N SER A 64 11.34 -2.04 -22.45
CA SER A 64 12.06 -2.99 -23.30
C SER A 64 11.29 -4.29 -23.53
N GLN A 65 10.34 -4.63 -22.67
CA GLN A 65 9.40 -5.74 -22.86
C GLN A 65 8.18 -5.35 -23.74
N GLY A 66 8.13 -4.11 -24.26
CA GLY A 66 7.04 -3.62 -25.10
C GLY A 66 5.75 -3.34 -24.34
N VAL A 67 5.80 -3.28 -23.00
CA VAL A 67 4.62 -3.19 -22.11
C VAL A 67 3.70 -2.02 -22.48
N PHE A 68 4.27 -0.86 -22.81
CA PHE A 68 3.50 0.35 -23.13
C PHE A 68 2.86 0.35 -24.53
N ASN A 69 3.04 -0.72 -25.30
CA ASN A 69 2.31 -0.98 -26.54
C ASN A 69 1.03 -1.82 -26.31
N HIS A 70 0.77 -2.22 -25.06
CA HIS A 70 -0.44 -2.94 -24.66
C HIS A 70 -1.35 -2.02 -23.82
N ARG A 71 -2.68 -2.18 -23.95
CA ARG A 71 -3.63 -1.51 -23.04
C ARG A 71 -3.56 -2.08 -21.62
N TYR A 72 -3.30 -3.38 -21.54
CA TYR A 72 -3.16 -4.14 -20.31
C TYR A 72 -2.09 -5.21 -20.52
N TRP A 73 -1.06 -5.22 -19.66
CA TRP A 73 0.01 -6.19 -19.68
C TRP A 73 0.18 -6.79 -18.29
N MET A 74 0.48 -8.08 -18.21
CA MET A 74 0.77 -8.71 -16.92
C MET A 74 1.83 -9.78 -17.02
N CYS A 75 2.59 -9.96 -15.95
CA CYS A 75 3.51 -11.09 -15.81
C CYS A 75 3.60 -11.55 -14.36
N ARG A 76 4.25 -12.69 -14.18
CA ARG A 76 4.63 -13.22 -12.87
C ARG A 76 6.13 -13.46 -12.85
N GLY A 77 6.82 -12.94 -11.84
CA GLY A 77 8.23 -13.28 -11.60
C GLY A 77 8.38 -14.75 -11.22
N SER A 78 9.47 -15.38 -11.64
CA SER A 78 9.79 -16.76 -11.26
C SER A 78 10.04 -16.86 -9.74
N TRP A 79 9.95 -18.07 -9.18
CA TRP A 79 10.24 -18.30 -7.75
C TRP A 79 11.75 -18.37 -7.44
N ASN A 80 12.62 -17.88 -8.34
CA ASN A 80 14.05 -17.82 -8.09
C ASN A 80 14.45 -16.42 -7.60
N TYR A 81 14.77 -16.29 -6.31
CA TYR A 81 15.24 -15.04 -5.74
C TYR A 81 16.52 -14.50 -6.38
N ALA A 82 17.40 -15.39 -6.87
CA ALA A 82 18.68 -14.98 -7.46
C ALA A 82 18.53 -14.34 -8.84
N ASP A 83 17.40 -14.56 -9.52
CA ASP A 83 17.18 -14.12 -10.91
C ASP A 83 16.12 -13.01 -11.04
N ASN A 84 15.63 -12.50 -9.90
CA ASN A 84 14.61 -11.47 -9.86
C ASN A 84 15.06 -10.29 -9.01
N LYS A 85 14.87 -9.10 -9.58
CA LYS A 85 15.27 -7.83 -8.97
C LYS A 85 14.39 -7.47 -7.77
N THR A 86 14.88 -6.51 -6.99
CA THR A 86 14.11 -5.84 -5.93
C THR A 86 14.11 -4.34 -6.16
N ILE A 87 12.93 -3.71 -6.17
CA ILE A 87 12.80 -2.25 -6.31
C ILE A 87 12.94 -1.61 -4.93
N THR A 88 13.86 -0.65 -4.77
CA THR A 88 14.29 -0.19 -3.43
C THR A 88 14.03 1.30 -3.13
N ASP A 89 13.63 2.10 -4.12
CA ASP A 89 13.46 3.55 -4.00
C ASP A 89 11.98 3.98 -3.88
N THR A 90 11.10 3.06 -3.49
CA THR A 90 9.64 3.27 -3.55
C THR A 90 9.11 4.24 -2.49
N GLY A 91 9.85 4.45 -1.40
CA GLY A 91 9.39 5.24 -0.24
C GLY A 91 8.31 4.57 0.62
N CYS A 92 7.75 3.43 0.19
CA CYS A 92 6.72 2.68 0.91
C CYS A 92 7.10 1.20 1.14
N GLY A 93 8.39 0.89 1.05
CA GLY A 93 8.99 -0.42 1.28
C GLY A 93 9.44 -1.12 0.00
N ASN A 94 10.48 -1.96 0.12
CA ASN A 94 11.07 -2.63 -1.05
C ASN A 94 10.09 -3.62 -1.69
N ILE A 95 10.16 -3.76 -3.01
CA ILE A 95 9.31 -4.67 -3.79
C ILE A 95 10.19 -5.76 -4.38
N CYS A 96 10.20 -6.94 -3.76
CA CYS A 96 10.86 -8.13 -4.32
C CYS A 96 10.02 -8.69 -5.45
N LEU A 97 10.59 -8.86 -6.65
CA LEU A 97 9.84 -9.29 -7.85
C LEU A 97 9.77 -10.82 -8.01
N ALA A 98 10.53 -11.59 -7.22
CA ALA A 98 10.44 -13.04 -7.21
C ALA A 98 9.04 -13.49 -6.78
N GLY A 99 8.36 -14.25 -7.63
CA GLY A 99 6.98 -14.69 -7.40
C GLY A 99 5.94 -13.57 -7.35
N ALA A 100 6.30 -12.31 -7.62
CA ALA A 100 5.36 -11.21 -7.65
C ALA A 100 4.55 -11.21 -8.95
N VAL A 101 3.31 -10.76 -8.88
CA VAL A 101 2.50 -10.46 -10.08
C VAL A 101 2.64 -8.98 -10.38
N ILE A 102 2.91 -8.65 -11.65
CA ILE A 102 3.03 -7.28 -12.14
C ILE A 102 1.92 -7.06 -13.16
N GLU A 103 1.17 -5.97 -13.01
CA GLU A 103 0.13 -5.53 -13.92
C GLU A 103 0.41 -4.09 -14.34
N VAL A 104 0.37 -3.81 -15.63
CA VAL A 104 0.65 -2.48 -16.18
C VAL A 104 -0.50 -2.06 -17.08
N MET A 105 -0.99 -0.85 -16.81
CA MET A 105 -2.10 -0.22 -17.50
C MET A 105 -1.67 1.18 -17.99
N GLY A 106 -2.14 1.57 -19.17
CA GLY A 106 -1.82 2.87 -19.77
C GLY A 106 -0.59 2.82 -20.69
N PHE A 107 0.07 3.96 -20.87
CA PHE A 107 1.20 4.13 -21.78
C PHE A 107 2.34 4.91 -21.10
N ARG A 108 3.50 5.05 -21.75
CA ARG A 108 4.72 5.59 -21.11
C ARG A 108 4.55 6.99 -20.48
N GLY A 109 3.69 7.83 -21.04
CA GLY A 109 3.40 9.18 -20.50
C GLY A 109 2.31 9.22 -19.42
N ALA A 110 1.49 8.17 -19.30
CA ALA A 110 0.43 8.05 -18.31
C ALA A 110 0.21 6.57 -17.97
N MET A 111 0.79 6.11 -16.86
CA MET A 111 0.84 4.70 -16.49
C MET A 111 0.34 4.45 -15.06
N THR A 112 -0.22 3.27 -14.87
CA THR A 112 -0.44 2.66 -13.56
C THR A 112 0.22 1.30 -13.55
N ILE A 113 1.08 1.04 -12.56
CA ILE A 113 1.71 -0.26 -12.34
C ILE A 113 1.24 -0.79 -10.99
N ARG A 114 0.71 -2.00 -10.96
CA ARG A 114 0.42 -2.73 -9.72
C ARG A 114 1.38 -3.89 -9.57
N VAL A 115 1.92 -4.07 -8.37
CA VAL A 115 2.77 -5.21 -8.02
C VAL A 115 2.22 -5.87 -6.77
N THR A 116 1.85 -7.14 -6.88
CA THR A 116 1.37 -7.95 -5.77
C THR A 116 2.46 -8.94 -5.37
N THR A 117 3.03 -8.75 -4.18
CA THR A 117 4.10 -9.59 -3.66
C THR A 117 3.54 -10.89 -3.05
N PRO A 118 4.30 -12.00 -3.11
CA PRO A 118 3.87 -13.25 -2.50
C PRO A 118 3.94 -13.20 -0.97
N THR A 119 3.50 -14.28 -0.31
CA THR A 119 3.46 -14.38 1.15
C THR A 119 4.83 -14.43 1.83
N THR A 120 5.90 -14.58 1.05
CA THR A 120 7.30 -14.52 1.49
C THR A 120 8.14 -13.76 0.47
N THR A 121 9.26 -13.17 0.90
CA THR A 121 10.12 -12.32 0.07
C THR A 121 11.59 -12.47 0.49
N SER A 122 12.51 -11.93 -0.32
CA SER A 122 13.93 -11.74 0.01
C SER A 122 14.36 -10.29 -0.25
N GLY A 123 15.63 -9.94 -0.02
CA GLY A 123 16.17 -8.61 -0.36
C GLY A 123 15.53 -7.45 0.42
N GLY A 124 14.95 -7.73 1.59
CA GLY A 124 14.19 -6.75 2.37
C GLY A 124 12.82 -6.38 1.79
N GLY A 125 12.33 -7.14 0.81
CA GLY A 125 11.01 -6.93 0.21
C GLY A 125 9.87 -7.12 1.20
N VAL A 126 8.77 -6.39 1.01
CA VAL A 126 7.57 -6.52 1.85
C VAL A 126 6.67 -7.62 1.29
N ALA A 127 6.41 -8.65 2.08
CA ALA A 127 5.54 -9.77 1.71
C ALA A 127 4.05 -9.42 1.85
N SER A 128 3.18 -10.18 1.18
CA SER A 128 1.71 -10.07 1.25
C SER A 128 1.17 -8.65 0.99
N ALA A 129 1.84 -7.90 0.12
CA ALA A 129 1.57 -6.49 -0.12
C ALA A 129 1.14 -6.25 -1.57
N GLN A 130 0.31 -5.23 -1.76
CA GLN A 130 0.05 -4.65 -3.06
C GLN A 130 0.65 -3.26 -3.11
N PHE A 131 1.45 -3.01 -4.14
CA PHE A 131 2.07 -1.74 -4.43
C PHE A 131 1.45 -1.16 -5.70
N THR A 132 1.08 0.11 -5.68
CA THR A 132 0.55 0.81 -6.85
C THR A 132 1.41 2.03 -7.15
N TYR A 133 2.07 2.04 -8.32
CA TYR A 133 2.71 3.20 -8.89
C TYR A 133 1.75 3.89 -9.85
N ILE A 134 1.63 5.21 -9.74
CA ILE A 134 0.89 6.04 -10.69
C ILE A 134 1.81 7.13 -11.17
N ASN A 135 1.83 7.38 -12.48
CA ASN A 135 2.52 8.51 -13.08
C ASN A 135 1.72 9.04 -14.27
N ASN A 136 1.27 10.30 -14.19
CA ASN A 136 0.56 11.01 -15.25
C ASN A 136 1.33 12.27 -15.71
N GLY A 137 2.65 12.30 -15.50
CA GLY A 137 3.51 13.47 -15.69
C GLY A 137 4.06 14.00 -14.36
N GLY A 138 5.19 14.72 -14.43
CA GLY A 138 5.92 15.20 -13.24
C GLY A 138 5.09 16.08 -12.31
N ASP A 139 4.18 16.88 -12.87
CA ASP A 139 3.31 17.79 -12.13
C ASP A 139 2.16 17.09 -11.39
N TYR A 140 1.96 15.78 -11.61
CA TYR A 140 0.85 14.99 -11.04
C TYR A 140 1.28 14.06 -9.89
N SER A 141 2.35 14.44 -9.18
CA SER A 141 2.87 13.72 -8.01
C SER A 141 3.03 12.21 -8.24
N PRO A 142 3.85 11.81 -9.24
CA PRO A 142 4.08 10.40 -9.51
C PRO A 142 4.73 9.70 -8.33
N GLY A 143 4.35 8.46 -8.05
CA GLY A 143 4.94 7.73 -6.92
C GLY A 143 4.24 6.42 -6.58
N TRP A 144 4.91 5.63 -5.73
CA TRP A 144 4.39 4.38 -5.20
C TRP A 144 3.50 4.60 -3.97
N ARG A 145 2.50 3.74 -3.83
CA ARG A 145 1.68 3.56 -2.63
C ARG A 145 1.68 2.08 -2.28
N ARG A 146 1.58 1.76 -0.99
CA ARG A 146 1.42 0.40 -0.51
C ARG A 146 0.11 0.29 0.25
N ASP A 147 -0.72 -0.67 -0.13
CA ASP A 147 -2.00 -0.89 0.52
C ASP A 147 -1.81 -1.58 1.87
N PHE A 148 -2.55 -1.13 2.89
CA PHE A 148 -2.63 -1.82 4.17
C PHE A 148 -3.67 -2.94 4.13
N ASN A 149 -3.41 -4.03 4.84
CA ASN A 149 -4.30 -5.18 4.97
C ASN A 149 -4.10 -5.90 6.33
N THR A 150 -4.71 -7.08 6.49
CA THR A 150 -4.66 -7.84 7.75
C THR A 150 -3.26 -8.33 8.12
N VAL A 151 -2.35 -8.49 7.15
CA VAL A 151 -0.95 -8.84 7.36
C VAL A 151 -0.09 -7.57 7.45
N ASN A 152 -0.24 -6.65 6.50
CA ASN A 152 0.43 -5.36 6.46
C ASN A 152 -0.45 -4.29 7.11
N LYS A 153 -0.50 -4.27 8.44
CA LYS A 153 -1.25 -3.25 9.19
C LYS A 153 -0.49 -1.92 9.24
N PRO A 154 -1.17 -0.77 9.30
CA PRO A 154 -0.51 0.48 9.65
C PRO A 154 0.04 0.42 11.07
N THR A 155 1.14 1.11 11.31
CA THR A 155 1.63 1.44 12.65
C THR A 155 0.88 2.67 13.19
N ALA A 156 0.97 2.90 14.50
CA ALA A 156 0.41 4.12 15.09
C ALA A 156 0.99 5.39 14.45
N GLY A 157 2.29 5.37 14.08
CA GLY A 157 2.93 6.48 13.38
C GLY A 157 2.36 6.73 11.98
N ASP A 158 2.04 5.67 11.24
CA ASP A 158 1.49 5.78 9.86
C ASP A 158 0.13 6.51 9.83
N VAL A 159 -0.64 6.45 10.92
CA VAL A 159 -1.99 7.02 11.00
C VAL A 159 -2.12 8.15 12.03
N GLY A 160 -1.01 8.60 12.62
CA GLY A 160 -1.04 9.66 13.63
C GLY A 160 -1.74 9.28 14.95
N ALA A 161 -1.76 8.00 15.30
CA ALA A 161 -2.33 7.50 16.55
C ALA A 161 -1.30 7.48 17.69
N LEU A 162 -1.78 7.51 18.94
CA LEU A 162 -0.94 7.28 20.12
C LEU A 162 -0.54 5.78 20.19
N PRO A 163 0.76 5.44 20.28
CA PRO A 163 1.20 4.05 20.39
C PRO A 163 0.78 3.38 21.69
N ILE A 164 0.59 2.04 21.68
CA ILE A 164 0.29 1.25 22.88
C ILE A 164 1.42 1.25 23.92
N THR A 165 2.65 1.50 23.48
CA THR A 165 3.81 1.69 24.36
C THR A 165 3.78 3.02 25.12
N GLY A 166 2.73 3.83 24.92
CA GLY A 166 2.63 5.19 25.43
C GLY A 166 3.29 6.21 24.49
N GLY A 167 3.14 7.48 24.86
CA GLY A 167 3.67 8.63 24.13
C GLY A 167 3.26 9.93 24.78
N ARG A 168 3.61 11.06 24.14
CA ARG A 168 3.21 12.39 24.60
C ARG A 168 1.94 12.85 23.88
N LEU A 169 0.92 13.20 24.65
CA LEU A 169 -0.22 13.96 24.15
C LEU A 169 0.11 15.45 24.23
N ASN A 170 0.10 16.13 23.09
CA ASN A 170 0.29 17.58 23.01
C ASN A 170 -1.08 18.24 22.93
N GLY A 171 -1.68 18.51 24.09
CA GLY A 171 -2.98 19.16 24.19
C GLY A 171 -3.87 18.56 25.28
N PRO A 172 -5.07 19.15 25.46
CA PRO A 172 -6.02 18.69 26.45
C PRO A 172 -6.67 17.35 26.05
N LEU A 173 -6.95 16.51 27.05
CA LEU A 173 -7.71 15.26 26.89
C LEU A 173 -9.13 15.44 27.44
N GLY A 174 -10.14 15.07 26.65
CA GLY A 174 -11.53 15.01 27.12
C GLY A 174 -12.05 13.58 27.12
N ILE A 175 -12.75 13.19 28.18
CA ILE A 175 -13.42 11.87 28.27
C ILE A 175 -14.93 12.08 28.27
N GLY A 176 -15.56 11.74 27.15
CA GLY A 176 -17.00 11.91 26.94
C GLY A 176 -17.45 13.34 26.61
N THR A 177 -16.49 14.24 26.37
CA THR A 177 -16.72 15.69 26.18
C THR A 177 -15.50 16.34 25.52
N ASP A 178 -15.69 17.51 24.90
CA ASP A 178 -14.58 18.41 24.55
C ASP A 178 -13.93 18.95 25.83
N ASN A 179 -12.68 19.39 25.75
CA ASN A 179 -11.96 19.96 26.89
C ASN A 179 -11.79 21.47 26.75
N ALA A 180 -12.53 22.23 27.57
CA ALA A 180 -12.48 23.68 27.67
C ALA A 180 -11.52 24.20 28.76
N LEU A 181 -11.05 23.34 29.68
CA LEU A 181 -9.97 23.70 30.60
C LEU A 181 -8.69 24.05 29.85
N GLY A 182 -8.42 23.39 28.72
CA GLY A 182 -7.28 23.65 27.84
C GLY A 182 -5.92 23.34 28.48
N GLY A 183 -4.83 23.65 27.77
CA GLY A 183 -3.46 23.34 28.20
C GLY A 183 -3.27 21.84 28.46
N ASN A 184 -2.51 21.51 29.52
CA ASN A 184 -2.30 20.14 29.96
C ASN A 184 -3.39 19.76 30.98
N SER A 185 -4.52 19.24 30.49
CA SER A 185 -5.66 18.89 31.34
C SER A 185 -6.37 17.63 30.89
N ILE A 186 -7.14 17.06 31.82
CA ILE A 186 -8.06 15.94 31.60
C ILE A 186 -9.43 16.39 32.13
N VAL A 187 -10.46 16.37 31.30
CA VAL A 187 -11.85 16.62 31.73
C VAL A 187 -12.70 15.36 31.64
N LEU A 188 -13.69 15.25 32.53
CA LEU A 188 -14.51 14.05 32.72
C LEU A 188 -15.98 14.45 32.85
N GLY A 189 -16.83 14.00 31.92
CA GLY A 189 -18.28 14.21 31.97
C GLY A 189 -18.76 15.51 31.29
N ASP A 190 -18.18 16.66 31.63
CA ASP A 190 -18.40 17.95 30.96
C ASP A 190 -17.07 18.61 30.57
N ASN A 191 -17.13 19.76 29.92
CA ASN A 191 -15.95 20.36 29.31
C ASN A 191 -15.06 21.17 30.25
N ASP A 192 -15.44 21.34 31.52
CA ASP A 192 -14.78 22.23 32.47
C ASP A 192 -14.65 21.65 33.89
N THR A 193 -14.93 20.36 34.07
CA THR A 193 -14.68 19.58 35.29
C THR A 193 -13.58 18.54 35.06
N GLY A 194 -12.55 18.53 35.90
CA GLY A 194 -11.43 17.60 35.78
C GLY A 194 -10.13 18.02 36.49
N PHE A 195 -8.99 17.68 35.92
CA PHE A 195 -7.65 18.01 36.44
C PHE A 195 -6.84 18.81 35.43
N LYS A 196 -6.08 19.80 35.88
CA LYS A 196 -5.29 20.68 35.01
C LYS A 196 -3.95 21.02 35.66
N GLN A 197 -2.88 21.05 34.88
CA GLN A 197 -1.62 21.64 35.34
C GLN A 197 -1.73 23.18 35.35
N ASP A 198 -1.64 23.77 36.53
CA ASP A 198 -1.71 25.24 36.73
C ASP A 198 -0.32 25.89 36.79
N GLY A 199 0.73 25.09 36.88
CA GLY A 199 2.12 25.50 36.96
C GLY A 199 3.05 24.29 37.10
N ASP A 200 4.35 24.54 37.08
CA ASP A 200 5.32 23.49 37.41
C ASP A 200 5.09 23.00 38.85
N GLY A 201 4.93 21.69 39.03
CA GLY A 201 4.61 21.07 40.32
C GLY A 201 3.22 21.38 40.89
N VAL A 202 2.27 21.95 40.13
CA VAL A 202 0.91 22.27 40.60
C VAL A 202 -0.16 21.58 39.76
N LEU A 203 -0.91 20.66 40.37
CA LEU A 203 -2.05 19.97 39.76
C LEU A 203 -3.36 20.50 40.36
N GLY A 204 -4.12 21.28 39.60
CA GLY A 204 -5.42 21.81 39.97
C GLY A 204 -6.56 20.80 39.76
N ILE A 205 -7.56 20.88 40.64
CA ILE A 205 -8.82 20.13 40.62
C ILE A 205 -9.94 21.12 40.29
N TYR A 206 -10.65 20.88 39.21
CA TYR A 206 -11.64 21.79 38.64
C TYR A 206 -13.03 21.17 38.62
N ALA A 207 -14.04 21.97 38.92
CA ALA A 207 -15.45 21.62 38.74
C ALA A 207 -16.21 22.84 38.23
N ASN A 208 -16.94 22.70 37.11
CA ASN A 208 -17.63 23.80 36.43
C ASN A 208 -16.74 25.04 36.26
N ASN A 209 -15.53 24.84 35.73
CA ASN A 209 -14.52 25.87 35.49
C ASN A 209 -13.94 26.55 36.76
N ALA A 210 -14.36 26.16 37.95
CA ALA A 210 -13.83 26.66 39.22
C ALA A 210 -12.76 25.71 39.78
N ARG A 211 -11.61 26.24 40.19
CA ARG A 211 -10.60 25.46 40.91
C ARG A 211 -11.07 25.23 42.35
N VAL A 212 -11.46 24.00 42.66
CA VAL A 212 -11.98 23.59 43.98
C VAL A 212 -10.89 23.04 44.91
N GLY A 213 -9.73 22.70 44.38
CA GLY A 213 -8.56 22.27 45.13
C GLY A 213 -7.32 22.16 44.24
N TYR A 214 -6.16 21.90 44.83
CA TYR A 214 -4.93 21.60 44.09
C TYR A 214 -3.95 20.79 44.93
N ILE A 215 -3.01 20.12 44.26
CA ILE A 215 -1.87 19.43 44.87
C ILE A 215 -0.60 20.16 44.46
N ASP A 216 0.27 20.42 45.44
CA ASP A 216 1.64 20.90 45.24
C ASP A 216 2.63 20.18 46.17
N ASN A 217 3.89 20.63 46.19
CA ASN A 217 4.93 20.05 47.06
C ASN A 217 4.65 20.17 48.57
N SER A 218 3.69 21.01 48.99
CA SER A 218 3.26 21.17 50.38
C SER A 218 2.08 20.27 50.74
N GLY A 219 1.45 19.61 49.75
CA GLY A 219 0.36 18.65 49.95
C GLY A 219 -0.91 19.00 49.18
N LEU A 220 -2.04 18.53 49.70
CA LEU A 220 -3.38 18.78 49.16
C LEU A 220 -3.99 20.04 49.80
N HIS A 221 -4.47 20.96 48.98
CA HIS A 221 -5.12 22.20 49.39
C HIS A 221 -6.56 22.22 48.86
N MET A 222 -7.54 22.39 49.72
CA MET A 222 -8.95 22.50 49.34
C MET A 222 -9.39 23.97 49.41
N SER A 223 -10.12 24.43 48.39
CA SER A 223 -10.58 25.83 48.31
C SER A 223 -11.85 26.09 49.12
N VAL A 224 -12.48 25.02 49.65
CA VAL A 224 -13.59 25.06 50.60
C VAL A 224 -13.25 24.13 51.77
N ASP A 225 -13.63 24.53 52.99
CA ASP A 225 -13.41 23.69 54.18
C ASP A 225 -14.09 22.33 54.00
N VAL A 226 -13.35 21.26 54.30
CA VAL A 226 -13.82 19.86 54.22
C VAL A 226 -14.81 19.53 55.35
N LEU A 227 -15.06 20.47 56.27
CA LEU A 227 -15.89 20.31 57.45
C LEU A 227 -17.00 21.37 57.47
N THR A 228 -18.15 21.04 56.87
CA THR A 228 -19.44 21.64 57.21
C THR A 228 -20.37 20.56 57.72
#